data_AF-A0A013VDF9-F1
#
_entry.id   AF-A0A013VDF9-F1
#
_cell.length_a   1.000
_cell.length_b   1.000
_cell.length_c   1.000
_cell.angle_alpha   90.00
_cell.angle_beta   90.00
_cell.angle_gamma   90.00
#
_symmetry.space_group_name_H-M   'P 1'
#
loop_
_entity.id
_entity.type
_entity.pdbx_description
1 polymer ?
#
loop_
_entity_poly.entity_id
_entity_poly.type
_entity_poly.pdbx_seq_one_letter_code
_entity_poly.pdbx_strand_id
1 'polypeptide(L)'
;MTHITGNGWTLHYTIGRELAAKVEPGDMVHLPGGRGDLIVLGGRAPLRVNDSGGVIVRDPGTRTIDGQEARPGALGMVWISAAGGWSEIPA
;
A
#
# COMPACT_ATOMS: atom_id res chain seq x y z
N MET A 1 -13.57 11.07 -1.91
CA MET A 1 -12.37 10.49 -1.27
C MET A 1 -11.26 10.41 -2.31
N THR A 2 -10.01 10.58 -1.90
CA THR A 2 -8.86 10.72 -2.81
C THR A 2 -8.01 9.47 -2.74
N HIS A 3 -7.99 8.68 -3.82
CA HIS A 3 -7.15 7.49 -3.90
C HIS A 3 -5.66 7.85 -3.86
N ILE A 4 -4.85 6.93 -3.31
CA ILE A 4 -3.40 7.07 -3.33
C ILE A 4 -2.90 6.81 -4.75
N THR A 5 -2.40 7.88 -5.38
CA THR A 5 -1.87 7.86 -6.74
C THR A 5 -0.53 8.59 -6.81
N GLY A 6 0.31 8.24 -7.79
CA GLY A 6 1.58 8.92 -8.04
C GLY A 6 2.21 8.45 -9.34
N ASN A 7 2.74 9.36 -10.16
CA ASN A 7 3.42 9.05 -11.43
C ASN A 7 2.64 8.11 -12.37
N GLY A 8 1.31 8.23 -12.42
CA GLY A 8 0.45 7.34 -13.23
C GLY A 8 0.21 5.96 -12.63
N TRP A 9 0.60 5.74 -11.37
CA TRP A 9 0.31 4.55 -10.58
C TRP A 9 -0.81 4.83 -9.59
N THR A 10 -1.59 3.78 -9.29
CA THR A 10 -2.60 3.76 -8.23
C THR A 10 -2.27 2.62 -7.27
N LEU A 11 -2.44 2.84 -5.97
CA LEU A 11 -2.24 1.81 -4.95
C LEU A 11 -3.54 1.00 -4.75
N HIS A 12 -3.42 -0.31 -4.68
CA HIS A 12 -4.56 -1.22 -4.54
C HIS A 12 -4.32 -2.30 -3.48
N TYR A 13 -5.40 -2.73 -2.83
CA TYR A 13 -5.44 -3.93 -1.99
C TYR A 13 -5.45 -5.20 -2.84
N THR A 14 -4.78 -6.24 -2.32
CA THR A 14 -4.84 -7.60 -2.85
C THR A 14 -5.35 -8.57 -1.78
N ILE A 15 -6.19 -9.51 -2.21
CA ILE A 15 -6.60 -10.65 -1.39
C ILE A 15 -6.07 -11.89 -2.09
N GLY A 16 -5.02 -12.49 -1.51
CA GLY A 16 -4.22 -13.48 -2.21
C GLY A 16 -3.65 -12.88 -3.50
N ARG A 17 -4.10 -13.40 -4.66
CA ARG A 17 -3.65 -12.97 -6.00
C ARG A 17 -4.64 -12.07 -6.73
N GLU A 18 -5.76 -11.72 -6.10
CA GLU A 18 -6.80 -10.91 -6.71
C GLU A 18 -6.74 -9.46 -6.26
N LEU A 19 -7.09 -8.54 -7.17
CA LEU A 19 -7.21 -7.12 -6.90
C LEU A 19 -8.56 -6.86 -6.24
N ALA A 20 -8.55 -6.35 -5.01
CA ALA A 20 -9.77 -6.15 -4.24
C ALA A 20 -10.35 -4.74 -4.40
N ALA A 21 -9.56 -3.71 -4.09
CA ALA A 21 -10.01 -2.32 -4.07
C ALA A 21 -8.85 -1.33 -4.21
N LYS A 22 -9.16 -0.06 -4.50
CA LYS A 22 -8.18 1.04 -4.42
C LYS A 22 -7.95 1.41 -2.96
N VAL A 23 -6.72 1.81 -2.63
CA VAL A 23 -6.35 2.26 -1.28
C VAL A 23 -6.53 3.77 -1.15
N GLU A 24 -7.08 4.17 -0.01
CA GLU A 24 -7.27 5.55 0.40
C GLU A 24 -6.51 5.86 1.70
N PRO A 25 -6.06 7.12 1.90
CA PRO A 25 -5.54 7.54 3.19
C PRO A 25 -6.64 7.43 4.25
N GLY A 26 -6.32 6.81 5.38
CA GLY A 26 -7.24 6.51 6.47
C GLY A 26 -7.73 5.06 6.49
N ASP A 27 -7.52 4.30 5.40
CA ASP A 27 -7.90 2.89 5.38
C ASP A 27 -7.14 2.08 6.44
N MET A 28 -7.80 1.06 6.97
CA MET A 28 -7.23 0.14 7.96
C MET A 28 -6.77 -1.15 7.28
N VAL A 29 -5.56 -1.58 7.64
CA VAL A 29 -4.88 -2.76 7.10
C VAL A 29 -4.67 -3.76 8.22
N HIS A 30 -5.20 -4.96 8.05
CA HIS A 30 -5.01 -6.04 9.02
C HIS A 30 -3.78 -6.86 8.65
N LEU A 31 -2.78 -6.89 9.53
CA LEU A 31 -1.59 -7.71 9.28
C LEU A 31 -1.87 -9.20 9.52
N PRO A 32 -1.41 -10.10 8.64
CA PRO A 32 -1.55 -11.53 8.84
C PRO A 32 -0.78 -11.98 10.10
N GLY A 33 -1.35 -12.95 10.81
CA GLY A 33 -0.74 -13.53 12.02
C GLY A 33 -0.92 -12.70 13.30
N GLY A 34 -1.92 -11.80 13.35
CA GLY A 34 -2.28 -11.07 14.56
C GLY A 34 -1.29 -9.98 14.97
N ARG A 35 -0.52 -9.44 14.00
CA ARG A 35 0.47 -8.38 14.24
C ARG A 35 -0.14 -6.98 14.42
N GLY A 36 -1.47 -6.89 14.56
CA GLY A 36 -2.20 -5.66 14.76
C GLY A 36 -2.68 -5.00 13.46
N ASP A 37 -3.37 -3.88 13.63
CA ASP A 37 -3.96 -3.08 12.57
C ASP A 37 -3.09 -1.86 12.29
N LEU A 38 -2.97 -1.48 11.02
CA LEU A 38 -2.24 -0.30 10.59
C LEU A 38 -3.17 0.65 9.85
N ILE A 39 -2.97 1.95 10.00
CA ILE A 39 -3.71 2.97 9.24
C ILE A 39 -2.83 3.45 8.08
N VAL A 40 -3.35 3.43 6.87
CA VAL A 40 -2.67 4.00 5.70
C VAL A 40 -2.70 5.52 5.77
N LEU A 41 -1.55 6.15 5.59
CA LEU A 41 -1.44 7.61 5.52
C LEU A 41 -1.19 8.10 4.09
N GLY A 42 -0.60 7.26 3.24
CA GLY A 42 -0.26 7.59 1.88
C GLY A 42 0.64 6.54 1.24
N GLY A 43 1.33 6.93 0.17
CA GLY A 43 2.28 6.04 -0.48
C GLY A 43 3.17 6.76 -1.47
N ARG A 44 4.27 6.10 -1.84
CA ARG A 44 5.22 6.53 -2.84
C ARG A 44 5.19 5.55 -4.00
N ALA A 45 4.78 6.02 -5.16
CA ALA A 45 4.75 5.21 -6.38
C ALA A 45 6.17 4.79 -6.81
N PRO A 46 6.30 3.63 -7.49
CA PRO A 46 7.55 3.22 -8.13
C PRO A 46 8.17 4.29 -9.02
N LEU A 47 9.49 4.44 -8.96
CA LEU A 47 10.23 5.40 -9.80
C LEU A 47 11.08 4.74 -10.90
N ARG A 48 11.40 3.45 -10.75
CA ARG A 48 12.31 2.72 -11.65
C ARG A 48 11.99 1.23 -11.67
N VAL A 49 12.57 0.50 -12.63
CA VAL A 49 12.53 -0.97 -12.66
C VAL A 49 13.02 -1.53 -11.32
N ASN A 50 12.32 -2.56 -10.82
CA ASN A 50 12.55 -3.22 -9.53
C ASN A 50 12.30 -2.34 -8.28
N ASP A 51 11.74 -1.14 -8.42
CA ASP A 51 11.19 -0.38 -7.30
C ASP A 51 9.74 -0.80 -7.07
N SER A 52 9.46 -1.42 -5.92
CA SER A 52 8.08 -1.76 -5.53
C SER A 52 7.25 -0.53 -5.15
N GLY A 53 7.89 0.64 -4.99
CA GLY A 53 7.31 1.76 -4.27
C GLY A 53 7.17 1.45 -2.78
N GLY A 54 6.41 2.30 -2.08
CA GLY A 54 6.19 2.19 -0.65
C GLY A 54 4.78 2.65 -0.24
N VAL A 55 4.34 2.16 0.91
CA VAL A 55 3.10 2.57 1.58
C VAL A 55 3.49 3.20 2.90
N ILE A 56 2.98 4.39 3.18
CA ILE A 56 3.22 5.07 4.45
C ILE A 56 2.06 4.68 5.37
N VAL A 57 2.37 4.05 6.48
CA VAL A 57 1.39 3.56 7.45
C VAL A 57 1.71 4.04 8.85
N ARG A 58 0.72 3.99 9.75
CA ARG A 58 0.89 4.30 11.16
C ARG A 58 0.23 3.24 12.00
N ASP A 59 0.86 2.90 13.13
CA ASP A 59 0.23 2.10 14.16
C ASP A 59 -0.73 2.99 14.98
N PRO A 60 -2.04 2.66 15.06
CA PRO A 60 -3.01 3.43 15.81
C PRO A 60 -2.76 3.44 17.32
N GLY A 61 -2.10 2.40 17.86
CA GLY A 61 -1.73 2.28 19.27
C GLY A 61 -0.52 3.11 19.67
N THR A 62 0.26 3.61 18.70
CA THR A 62 1.40 4.50 18.98
C THR A 62 0.97 5.96 19.06
N ARG A 63 1.58 6.72 19.99
CA ARG A 63 1.37 8.18 20.14
C ARG A 63 2.13 9.00 19.09
N THR A 64 2.99 8.37 18.30
CA THR A 64 3.74 9.01 17.22
C THR A 64 2.83 9.20 16.01
N ILE A 65 2.87 10.41 15.46
CA ILE A 65 2.12 10.79 14.25
C ILE A 65 2.93 10.40 12.99
N ASP A 66 4.22 10.12 13.15
CA ASP A 66 5.11 9.79 12.06
C ASP A 66 4.73 8.46 11.41
N GLY A 67 4.51 8.52 10.10
CA GLY A 67 4.28 7.34 9.28
C GLY A 67 5.57 6.57 9.05
N GLN A 68 5.49 5.25 9.13
CA GLN A 68 6.55 4.33 8.72
C GLN A 68 6.30 3.88 7.28
N GLU A 69 7.34 3.82 6.46
CA GLU A 69 7.25 3.27 5.11
C GLU A 69 7.36 1.74 5.17
N ALA A 70 6.42 1.06 4.52
CA ALA A 70 6.36 -0.38 4.39
C ALA A 70 6.28 -0.77 2.91
N ARG A 71 6.75 -1.98 2.60
CA ARG A 71 6.64 -2.55 1.25
C ARG A 71 5.18 -2.92 0.96
N PRO A 72 4.61 -2.56 -0.20
CA PRO A 72 3.21 -2.84 -0.52
C PRO A 72 2.85 -4.34 -0.38
N GLY A 73 3.68 -5.24 -0.90
CA GLY A 73 3.45 -6.68 -0.83
C GLY A 73 3.44 -7.25 0.59
N ALA A 74 4.09 -6.59 1.55
CA ALA A 74 4.04 -7.00 2.96
C ALA A 74 2.69 -6.65 3.62
N LEU A 75 1.92 -5.76 3.00
CA LEU A 75 0.62 -5.27 3.47
C LEU A 75 -0.56 -5.83 2.65
N GLY A 76 -0.32 -6.76 1.73
CA GLY A 76 -1.35 -7.19 0.77
C GLY A 76 -1.78 -6.03 -0.13
N MET A 77 -0.81 -5.28 -0.65
CA MET A 77 -1.05 -4.18 -1.57
C MET A 77 -0.09 -4.23 -2.75
N VAL A 78 -0.46 -3.53 -3.81
CA VAL A 78 0.36 -3.38 -5.00
C VAL A 78 0.09 -2.05 -5.70
N TRP A 79 1.13 -1.43 -6.25
CA TRP A 79 0.95 -0.34 -7.21
C TRP A 79 0.66 -0.90 -8.60
N ILE A 80 -0.41 -0.40 -9.21
CA ILE A 80 -0.83 -0.70 -10.59
C ILE A 80 -0.68 0.56 -11.44
N SER A 81 0.05 0.47 -12.55
CA SER A 81 0.19 1.57 -13.49
C SER A 81 -1.04 1.68 -14.37
N ALA A 82 -1.33 2.88 -14.86
CA ALA A 82 -2.40 3.10 -15.84
C ALA A 82 -2.20 2.31 -17.15
N ALA A 83 -0.97 1.84 -17.42
CA ALA A 83 -0.63 0.97 -18.55
C ALA A 83 -0.79 -0.53 -18.26
N GLY A 84 -1.27 -0.90 -17.06
CA GLY A 84 -1.51 -2.30 -16.66
C GLY A 84 -0.30 -3.02 -16.04
N GLY A 85 0.77 -2.29 -15.71
CA GLY A 85 1.97 -2.83 -15.07
C GLY A 85 1.81 -2.93 -13.54
N TRP A 86 2.48 -3.92 -12.94
CA TRP A 86 2.43 -4.17 -11.50
C TRP A 86 3.82 -3.90 -10.92
N SER A 87 3.88 -3.18 -9.80
CA SER A 87 5.13 -2.88 -9.10
C SER A 87 5.81 -4.10 -8.48
N GLU A 88 5.00 -5.09 -8.10
CA GLU A 88 5.44 -6.39 -7.65
C GLU A 88 4.36 -7.43 -7.94
N ILE A 89 4.77 -8.70 -8.08
CA ILE A 89 3.86 -9.82 -8.24
C ILE A 89 3.40 -10.21 -6.83
N PRO A 90 2.09 -10.21 -6.53
CA PRO A 90 1.59 -10.75 -5.27
C PRO A 90 1.99 -12.23 -5.17
N ALA A 91 2.62 -12.62 -4.05
CA ALA A 91 3.04 -14.01 -3.81
C ALA A 91 1.85 -14.99 -3.79
#